data_AF-A0A966ISD6-F1
#
_entry.id   AF-A0A966ISD6-F1
#
_cell.length_a   1.000
_cell.length_b   1.000
_cell.length_c   1.000
_cell.angle_alpha   90.00
_cell.angle_beta   90.00
_cell.angle_gamma   90.00
#
_symmetry.space_group_name_H-M   'P 1'
#
loop_
_entity.id
_entity.type
_entity.pdbx_description
1 polymer ?
#
loop_
_entity_poly.entity_id
_entity_poly.type
_entity_poly.pdbx_seq_one_letter_code
_entity_poly.pdbx_strand_id
1 'polypeptide(L)'
;FSGQGTPSSVVLRAAMSNLQIHLDYIDWLAEQGNWLTGKQMSLADLAAAAHLSVVDFLGDIDWSRHPEAKSWYAKIKSRPSFRDLLGDQVVGLTPPDHYSDLDF
;
A
#
# COMPACT_ATOMS: atom_id res chain seq x y z
N PHE A 1 19.90 -7.78 15.82
CA PHE A 1 19.79 -7.65 14.36
C PHE A 1 20.94 -8.40 13.71
N SER A 2 20.71 -9.65 13.35
CA SER A 2 21.72 -10.56 12.79
C SER A 2 22.06 -10.16 11.36
N GLY A 3 23.35 -10.12 11.02
CA GLY A 3 23.86 -9.66 9.73
C GLY A 3 23.42 -10.53 8.55
N GLN A 4 22.40 -10.08 7.83
CA GLN A 4 22.12 -10.51 6.47
C GLN A 4 22.54 -9.39 5.52
N GLY A 5 23.21 -9.76 4.43
CA GLY A 5 23.90 -8.85 3.51
C GLY A 5 23.07 -7.64 3.09
N THR A 6 23.75 -6.55 2.75
CA THR A 6 23.15 -5.33 2.20
C THR A 6 22.10 -5.65 1.14
N PRO A 7 20.92 -5.00 1.17
CA PRO A 7 19.85 -5.23 0.19
C PRO A 7 20.38 -5.20 -1.24
N SER A 8 19.99 -6.18 -2.05
CA SER A 8 20.39 -6.22 -3.46
C SER A 8 19.69 -5.12 -4.23
N SER A 9 20.46 -4.15 -4.73
CA SER A 9 19.94 -3.04 -5.55
C SER A 9 19.24 -3.52 -6.82
N VAL A 10 19.67 -4.66 -7.37
CA VAL A 10 19.04 -5.30 -8.54
C VAL A 10 17.63 -5.79 -8.20
N VAL A 11 17.48 -6.46 -7.04
CA VAL A 11 16.19 -6.96 -6.59
C VAL A 11 15.25 -5.80 -6.25
N LEU A 12 15.75 -4.78 -5.55
CA LEU A 12 14.97 -3.58 -5.22
C LEU A 12 14.48 -2.86 -6.48
N ARG A 13 15.33 -2.67 -7.49
CA ARG A 13 14.92 -2.02 -8.75
C ARG A 13 13.85 -2.82 -9.48
N ALA A 14 13.99 -4.15 -9.55
CA ALA A 14 13.00 -5.01 -10.17
C ALA A 14 11.66 -4.97 -9.42
N ALA A 15 11.71 -5.02 -8.08
CA ALA A 15 10.52 -4.91 -7.23
C ALA A 15 9.81 -3.57 -7.45
N MET A 16 10.53 -2.46 -7.44
CA MET A 16 9.97 -1.13 -7.68
C MET A 16 9.35 -1.00 -9.08
N SER A 17 9.98 -1.57 -10.11
CA SER A 17 9.40 -1.59 -11.46
C SER A 17 8.10 -2.38 -11.52
N ASN A 18 8.03 -3.53 -10.83
CA ASN A 18 6.81 -4.35 -10.81
C ASN A 18 5.71 -3.71 -9.97
N LEU A 19 6.07 -3.04 -8.86
CA LEU A 19 5.13 -2.31 -8.02
C LEU A 19 4.36 -1.25 -8.83
N GLN A 20 5.05 -0.50 -9.70
CA GLN A 20 4.40 0.51 -10.54
C GLN A 20 3.32 -0.12 -11.45
N ILE A 21 3.61 -1.26 -12.08
CA ILE A 21 2.66 -1.99 -12.94
C ILE A 21 1.41 -2.41 -12.14
N HIS A 22 1.60 -2.88 -10.90
CA HIS A 22 0.49 -3.27 -10.04
C HIS A 22 -0.33 -2.07 -9.55
N LEU A 23 0.33 -0.95 -9.22
CA LEU A 23 -0.35 0.29 -8.83
C LEU A 23 -1.17 0.86 -9.99
N ASP A 24 -0.62 0.91 -11.21
CA ASP A 24 -1.34 1.33 -12.42
C ASP A 24 -2.61 0.49 -12.62
N TYR A 25 -2.52 -0.82 -12.37
CA TYR A 25 -3.67 -1.72 -12.52
C TYR A 25 -4.72 -1.53 -11.41
N ILE A 26 -4.29 -1.32 -10.17
CA ILE A 26 -5.19 -1.03 -9.04
C ILE A 26 -5.88 0.31 -9.26
N ASP A 27 -5.17 1.32 -9.75
CA ASP A 27 -5.71 2.64 -10.10
C ASP A 27 -6.79 2.52 -11.17
N TRP A 28 -6.51 1.78 -12.25
CA TRP A 28 -7.48 1.49 -13.31
C TRP A 28 -8.72 0.72 -12.81
N LEU A 29 -8.55 -0.23 -11.88
CA LEU A 29 -9.69 -0.93 -11.26
C LEU A 29 -10.51 -0.01 -10.36
N ALA A 30 -9.84 0.85 -9.59
CA ALA A 30 -10.46 1.81 -8.69
C ALA A 30 -11.23 2.91 -9.44
N GLU A 31 -10.80 3.29 -10.64
CA GLU A 31 -11.50 4.24 -11.50
C GLU A 31 -12.89 3.71 -11.95
N GLN A 32 -13.01 2.40 -12.18
CA GLN A 32 -14.21 1.78 -12.75
C GLN A 32 -15.35 1.59 -11.74
N GLY A 33 -15.08 1.69 -10.44
CA GLY A 33 -16.08 1.40 -9.42
C GLY A 33 -15.64 1.72 -8.00
N ASN A 34 -16.55 1.58 -7.04
CA ASN A 34 -16.24 1.92 -5.65
C ASN A 34 -15.20 0.99 -4.99
N TRP A 35 -15.05 -0.23 -5.49
CA TRP A 35 -14.19 -1.32 -4.98
C TRP A 35 -13.58 -2.11 -6.14
N LEU A 36 -12.47 -2.81 -5.91
CA LEU A 36 -11.66 -3.40 -6.99
C LEU A 36 -12.39 -4.41 -7.87
N THR A 37 -13.40 -5.10 -7.32
CA THR A 37 -14.16 -6.13 -8.04
C THR A 37 -15.63 -5.74 -8.27
N GLY A 38 -15.98 -4.46 -8.11
CA GLY A 38 -17.32 -3.96 -8.44
C GLY A 38 -17.93 -3.03 -7.38
N LYS A 39 -19.23 -3.20 -7.12
CA LYS A 39 -20.01 -2.24 -6.30
C LYS A 39 -19.86 -2.42 -4.79
N GLN A 40 -19.37 -3.57 -4.34
CA GLN A 40 -19.23 -3.91 -2.92
C GLN A 40 -17.80 -4.36 -2.63
N MET A 41 -17.34 -4.06 -1.41
CA MET A 41 -16.04 -4.49 -0.91
C MET A 41 -15.98 -6.01 -0.87
N SER A 42 -14.87 -6.57 -1.32
CA SER A 42 -14.63 -8.01 -1.34
C SER A 42 -13.28 -8.36 -0.70
N LEU A 43 -12.96 -9.66 -0.67
CA LEU A 43 -11.65 -10.11 -0.24
C LEU A 43 -10.51 -9.57 -1.11
N ALA A 44 -10.79 -9.23 -2.38
CA ALA A 44 -9.79 -8.63 -3.27
C ALA A 44 -9.30 -7.28 -2.73
N ASP A 45 -10.22 -6.46 -2.21
CA ASP A 45 -9.88 -5.16 -1.63
C ASP A 45 -8.97 -5.33 -0.40
N LEU A 46 -9.34 -6.26 0.48
CA LEU A 46 -8.58 -6.54 1.70
C LEU A 46 -7.19 -7.11 1.39
N ALA A 47 -7.10 -8.03 0.42
CA ALA A 47 -5.83 -8.61 0.00
C ALA A 47 -4.91 -7.56 -0.61
N ALA A 48 -5.42 -6.71 -1.50
CA ALA A 48 -4.64 -5.62 -2.09
C ALA A 48 -4.19 -4.61 -1.04
N ALA A 49 -5.10 -4.17 -0.16
CA ALA A 49 -4.78 -3.21 0.90
C ALA A 49 -3.77 -3.75 1.91
N ALA A 50 -3.82 -5.04 2.24
CA ALA A 50 -2.84 -5.67 3.12
C ALA A 50 -1.43 -5.63 2.50
N HIS A 51 -1.28 -5.97 1.22
CA HIS A 51 0.02 -5.88 0.55
C HIS A 51 0.52 -4.43 0.45
N LEU A 52 -0.37 -3.51 0.07
CA LEU A 52 -0.02 -2.08 -0.04
C LEU A 52 0.36 -1.48 1.32
N SER A 53 -0.24 -1.93 2.43
CA SER A 53 0.12 -1.44 3.76
C SER A 53 1.58 -1.69 4.12
N VAL A 54 2.14 -2.84 3.71
CA VAL A 54 3.54 -3.17 3.98
C VAL A 54 4.47 -2.28 3.15
N VAL A 55 4.09 -2.00 1.90
CA VAL A 55 4.87 -1.15 1.00
C VAL A 55 4.75 0.33 1.39
N ASP A 56 3.58 0.79 1.82
CA ASP A 56 3.35 2.15 2.34
C ASP A 56 4.11 2.37 3.65
N PHE A 57 4.20 1.36 4.52
CA PHE A 57 5.03 1.39 5.73
C PHE A 57 6.51 1.61 5.40
N LEU A 58 6.99 1.12 4.25
CA LEU A 58 8.36 1.33 3.78
C LEU A 58 8.57 2.68 3.08
N GLY A 59 7.49 3.38 2.72
CA GLY A 59 7.53 4.68 2.05
C GLY A 59 7.84 4.63 0.54
N ASP A 60 7.65 3.48 -0.09
CA ASP A 60 8.02 3.24 -1.49
C ASP A 60 6.90 3.56 -2.50
N ILE A 61 5.79 4.17 -2.05
CA ILE A 61 4.63 4.48 -2.91
C ILE A 61 4.55 5.99 -3.19
N ASP A 62 4.60 6.36 -4.47
CA ASP A 62 4.26 7.70 -4.93
C ASP A 62 2.76 7.78 -5.26
N TRP A 63 1.96 8.10 -4.24
CA TRP A 63 0.50 8.22 -4.37
C TRP A 63 0.04 9.34 -5.32
N SER A 64 0.91 10.31 -5.66
CA SER A 64 0.55 11.40 -6.58
C SER A 64 0.32 10.93 -8.02
N ARG A 65 0.86 9.76 -8.36
CA ARG A 65 0.75 9.14 -9.68
C ARG A 65 -0.46 8.22 -9.84
N HIS A 66 -1.11 7.86 -8.73
CA HIS A 66 -2.19 6.87 -8.66
C HIS A 66 -3.36 7.40 -7.83
N PRO A 67 -4.05 8.47 -8.30
CA PRO A 67 -5.04 9.19 -7.51
C PRO A 67 -6.31 8.39 -7.17
N GLU A 68 -6.73 7.48 -8.04
CA GLU A 68 -7.90 6.63 -7.81
C GLU A 68 -7.57 5.52 -6.82
N ALA A 69 -6.39 4.90 -6.97
CA ALA A 69 -5.85 3.94 -5.99
C ALA A 69 -5.67 4.60 -4.62
N LYS A 70 -5.16 5.84 -4.57
CA LYS A 70 -5.03 6.62 -3.34
C LYS A 70 -6.37 6.81 -2.64
N SER A 71 -7.37 7.28 -3.38
CA SER A 71 -8.73 7.50 -2.87
C SER A 71 -9.39 6.19 -2.41
N TRP A 72 -9.18 5.11 -3.16
CA TRP A 72 -9.62 3.77 -2.76
C TRP A 72 -8.92 3.27 -1.49
N TYR A 73 -7.61 3.45 -1.38
CA TYR A 73 -6.83 3.00 -0.24
C TYR A 73 -7.20 3.77 1.03
N ALA A 74 -7.41 5.10 0.95
CA ALA A 74 -7.90 5.92 2.07
C ALA A 74 -9.26 5.43 2.62
N LYS A 75 -10.19 5.01 1.73
CA LYS A 75 -11.47 4.40 2.15
C LYS A 75 -11.28 3.09 2.92
N ILE A 76 -10.24 2.30 2.63
CA ILE A 76 -9.94 1.06 3.37
C ILE A 76 -9.24 1.38 4.68
N LYS A 77 -8.24 2.27 4.63
CA LYS A 77 -7.41 2.70 5.76
C LYS A 77 -8.23 3.30 6.90
N SER A 78 -9.31 4.01 6.57
CA SER A 78 -10.24 4.61 7.53
C SER A 78 -11.18 3.62 8.24
N ARG A 79 -11.19 2.33 7.84
CA ARG A 79 -12.08 1.33 8.44
C ARG A 79 -11.55 0.85 9.79
N PRO A 80 -12.43 0.53 10.77
CA PRO A 80 -12.00 0.05 12.08
C PRO A 80 -11.10 -1.20 12.03
N SER A 81 -11.33 -2.10 11.06
CA SER A 81 -10.54 -3.31 10.86
C SER A 81 -9.08 -3.04 10.45
N PHE A 82 -8.76 -1.83 10.00
CA PHE A 82 -7.43 -1.45 9.55
C PHE A 82 -6.61 -0.74 10.64
N ARG A 83 -7.24 -0.32 11.75
CA ARG A 83 -6.56 0.45 12.81
C ARG A 83 -5.40 -0.28 13.43
N ASP A 84 -5.56 -1.58 13.70
CA ASP A 84 -4.51 -2.36 14.33
C ASP A 84 -3.26 -2.43 13.44
N LEU A 85 -3.46 -2.53 12.12
CA LEU A 85 -2.38 -2.51 11.13
C LEU A 85 -1.64 -1.17 11.09
N LEU A 86 -2.35 -0.05 11.20
CA LEU A 86 -1.73 1.28 11.27
C LEU A 86 -0.95 1.52 12.58
N GLY A 87 -1.21 0.70 13.60
CA GLY A 87 -0.48 0.70 14.86
C GLY A 87 0.76 -0.19 14.86
N ASP A 88 1.03 -0.94 13.77
CA ASP A 88 2.17 -1.84 13.71
C ASP A 88 3.49 -1.06 13.84
N GLN A 89 4.37 -1.59 14.69
CA GLN A 89 5.73 -1.10 14.84
C GLN A 89 6.71 -2.24 14.56
N VAL A 90 7.57 -2.02 13.58
CA VAL A 90 8.65 -2.95 13.25
C VAL A 90 9.94 -2.42 13.85
N VAL A 91 10.54 -3.18 14.78
CA VAL A 91 11.75 -2.75 15.49
C VAL A 91 12.86 -2.44 14.49
N GLY A 92 13.40 -1.22 14.55
CA GLY A 92 14.48 -0.76 13.66
C GLY A 92 14.01 -0.12 12.35
N LEU A 93 12.70 -0.02 12.11
CA LEU A 93 12.11 0.73 11.01
C LEU A 93 11.20 1.82 11.55
N THR A 94 11.25 3.00 10.93
CA THR A 94 10.34 4.11 11.21
C THR A 94 9.47 4.31 9.98
N PRO A 95 8.14 4.16 10.07
CA PRO A 95 7.28 4.42 8.93
C PRO A 95 7.27 5.91 8.57
N PRO A 96 6.92 6.26 7.33
CA PRO A 96 6.65 7.65 6.95
C PRO A 96 5.56 8.29 7.81
N ASP A 97 5.62 9.62 7.98
CA ASP A 97 4.62 10.38 8.76
C ASP A 97 3.18 10.16 8.25
N HIS A 98 3.01 9.94 6.95
CA HIS A 98 1.72 9.72 6.31
C HIS A 98 1.17 8.29 6.50
N TYR A 99 1.95 7.36 7.04
CA TYR A 99 1.52 5.96 7.18
C TYR A 99 0.32 5.81 8.11
N SER A 100 0.24 6.56 9.20
CA SER A 100 -0.95 6.57 10.07
C SER A 100 -1.97 7.63 9.71
N ASP A 101 -1.65 8.52 8.76
CA ASP A 101 -2.55 9.58 8.32
C ASP A 101 -3.64 9.00 7.41
N LEU A 102 -4.89 9.41 7.66
CA LEU A 102 -6.04 9.01 6.86
C LEU A 102 -6.27 9.97 5.68
N ASP A 103 -5.72 11.19 5.75
CA ASP A 103 -5.83 12.25 4.74
C ASP A 103 -4.54 12.43 3.90
N PHE A 104 -3.65 11.43 3.93
CA PHE A 104 -2.39 11.37 3.17
C PHE A 104 -2.58 11.62 1.67
#